data_AF-A0A329VE67-F1
#
_entry.id   AF-A0A329VE67-F1
#
_cell.length_a   1.000
_cell.length_b   1.000
_cell.length_c   1.000
_cell.angle_alpha   90.00
_cell.angle_beta   90.00
_cell.angle_gamma   90.00
#
_symmetry.space_group_name_H-M   'P 1'
#
loop_
_entity.id
_entity.type
_entity.pdbx_description
1 polymer ?
#
loop_
_entity_poly.entity_id
_entity_poly.type
_entity_poly.pdbx_seq_one_letter_code
_entity_poly.pdbx_strand_id
1 'polypeptide(L)'
;MILSQPIAGHTLASRLAALLAHLLKWQFQPGRRGSSWQRTIKEQRKSLLRRIDKTPSLKGCLADKEWLDDAWSDAVASTADETGLDVFPESCIWDMELILSQDFYPE
;
A
#
# COMPACT_ATOMS: atom_id res chain seq x y z
N MET A 1 1.24 16.92 -11.77
CA MET A 1 1.61 17.22 -10.38
C MET A 1 0.85 16.29 -9.44
N ILE A 2 1.41 15.13 -9.11
CA ILE A 2 1.27 14.46 -7.80
C ILE A 2 2.58 13.68 -7.66
N LEU A 3 3.58 14.31 -7.05
CA LEU A 3 4.80 13.63 -6.62
C LEU A 3 4.90 13.87 -5.12
N SER A 4 4.02 13.24 -4.34
CA SER A 4 4.30 12.99 -2.94
C SER A 4 5.11 11.70 -2.87
N GLN A 5 6.42 11.85 -2.83
CA GLN A 5 7.38 10.86 -2.32
C GLN A 5 8.28 11.66 -1.37
N PRO A 6 8.57 11.16 -0.16
CA PRO A 6 9.47 10.02 -0.08
C PRO A 6 9.09 9.01 1.00
N ILE A 7 8.84 7.76 0.58
CA ILE A 7 9.11 6.61 1.45
C ILE A 7 10.58 6.32 1.19
N ALA A 8 11.47 6.97 1.94
CA ALA A 8 12.91 6.85 1.80
C ALA A 8 13.39 5.49 2.32
N GLY A 9 13.01 4.42 1.62
CA GLY A 9 13.47 3.07 1.88
C GLY A 9 13.40 2.28 0.59
N HIS A 10 14.54 1.86 0.07
CA HIS A 10 14.59 0.91 -1.05
C HIS A 10 14.17 -0.51 -0.62
N THR A 11 13.44 -0.66 0.49
CA THR A 11 13.04 -1.92 1.10
C THR A 11 11.75 -2.45 0.48
N LEU A 12 11.40 -3.70 0.77
CA LEU A 12 10.10 -4.25 0.36
C LEU A 12 8.97 -3.63 1.19
N ALA A 13 9.22 -3.38 2.48
CA ALA A 13 8.27 -2.80 3.43
C ALA A 13 7.78 -1.43 2.96
N SER A 14 8.70 -0.53 2.60
CA SER A 14 8.36 0.81 2.10
C SER A 14 7.51 0.78 0.83
N ARG A 15 7.69 -0.24 -0.03
CA ARG A 15 6.85 -0.41 -1.23
C ARG A 15 5.45 -0.91 -0.88
N LEU A 16 5.36 -1.81 0.11
CA LEU A 16 4.07 -2.25 0.62
C LEU A 16 3.33 -1.08 1.28
N ALA A 17 3.99 -0.29 2.13
CA ALA A 17 3.42 0.91 2.73
C ALA A 17 2.88 1.89 1.66
N ALA A 18 3.63 2.10 0.57
CA ALA A 18 3.17 2.90 -0.58
C ALA A 18 1.85 2.39 -1.16
N LEU A 19 1.78 1.08 -1.40
CA LEU A 19 0.60 0.42 -1.96
C LEU A 19 -0.60 0.56 -1.01
N LEU A 20 -0.39 0.28 0.28
CA LEU A 20 -1.39 0.42 1.32
C LEU A 20 -1.91 1.86 1.42
N ALA A 21 -1.03 2.86 1.39
CA ALA A 21 -1.41 4.27 1.41
C ALA A 21 -2.29 4.63 0.21
N HIS A 22 -1.98 4.11 -0.99
CA HIS A 22 -2.84 4.33 -2.16
C HIS A 22 -4.21 3.63 -2.03
N LEU A 23 -4.27 2.45 -1.42
CA LEU A 23 -5.54 1.76 -1.15
C LEU A 23 -6.37 2.49 -0.09
N LEU A 24 -5.75 3.03 0.96
CA LEU A 24 -6.40 3.88 1.95
C LEU A 24 -6.97 5.13 1.31
N LYS A 25 -6.17 5.83 0.49
CA LYS A 25 -6.64 6.99 -0.27
C LYS A 25 -7.82 6.61 -1.18
N TRP A 26 -7.75 5.45 -1.82
CA TRP A 26 -8.86 4.94 -2.64
C TRP A 26 -10.13 4.76 -1.79
N GLN A 27 -10.04 4.09 -0.65
CA GLN A 27 -11.19 3.85 0.22
C GLN A 27 -11.79 5.16 0.75
N PHE A 28 -10.97 6.01 1.38
CA PHE A 28 -11.42 7.15 2.17
C PHE A 28 -11.56 8.47 1.38
N GLN A 29 -11.11 8.53 0.12
CA GLN A 29 -11.33 9.68 -0.77
C GLN A 29 -12.07 9.27 -2.06
N PRO A 30 -13.33 8.82 -1.98
CA PRO A 30 -14.10 8.37 -3.14
C PRO A 30 -14.20 9.43 -4.25
N GLY A 31 -14.29 10.71 -3.88
CA GLY A 31 -14.35 11.82 -4.85
C GLY A 31 -13.06 12.06 -5.64
N ARG A 32 -11.94 11.41 -5.28
CA ARG A 32 -10.65 11.49 -5.98
C ARG A 32 -10.28 10.21 -6.73
N ARG A 33 -11.14 9.18 -6.67
CA ARG A 33 -10.95 7.94 -7.43
C ARG A 33 -10.90 8.25 -8.92
N GLY A 34 -9.95 7.66 -9.62
CA GLY A 34 -9.77 7.87 -11.05
C GLY A 34 -8.77 6.92 -11.69
N SER A 35 -8.72 6.95 -13.02
CA SER A 35 -7.87 6.07 -13.82
C SER A 35 -6.37 6.19 -13.48
N SER A 36 -5.93 7.39 -13.09
CA SER A 36 -4.55 7.63 -12.65
C SER A 36 -4.22 6.86 -11.36
N TRP A 37 -5.07 6.94 -10.33
CA TRP A 37 -4.85 6.20 -9.07
C TRP A 37 -4.95 4.70 -9.27
N GLN A 38 -5.92 4.26 -10.07
CA GLN A 38 -6.07 2.86 -10.43
C GLN A 38 -4.81 2.32 -11.12
N ARG A 39 -4.23 3.08 -12.07
CA ARG A 39 -2.96 2.73 -12.73
C ARG A 39 -1.82 2.66 -11.71
N THR A 40 -1.68 3.65 -10.82
CA THR A 40 -0.63 3.65 -9.79
C THR A 40 -0.72 2.41 -8.90
N ILE A 41 -1.91 2.06 -8.41
CA ILE A 41 -2.14 0.85 -7.58
C ILE A 41 -1.71 -0.41 -8.34
N LYS A 42 -2.14 -0.57 -9.60
CA LYS A 42 -1.77 -1.73 -10.43
C LYS A 42 -0.25 -1.83 -10.62
N GLU A 43 0.41 -0.71 -10.92
CA GLU A 43 1.85 -0.69 -11.14
C GLU A 43 2.64 -0.97 -9.85
N GLN A 44 2.20 -0.45 -8.70
CA GLN A 44 2.80 -0.79 -7.40
C GLN A 44 2.69 -2.29 -7.09
N ARG A 45 1.50 -2.88 -7.28
CA ARG A 45 1.30 -4.34 -7.11
C ARG A 45 2.23 -5.16 -8.01
N LYS A 46 2.28 -4.83 -9.31
CA LYS A 46 3.16 -5.52 -10.27
C LYS A 46 4.63 -5.39 -9.87
N SER A 47 5.06 -4.20 -9.47
CA SER A 47 6.44 -3.95 -9.05
C SER A 47 6.81 -4.78 -7.82
N LEU A 48 5.91 -4.83 -6.83
CA LEU A 48 6.07 -5.61 -5.60
C LEU A 48 6.17 -7.10 -5.90
N LEU A 49 5.19 -7.65 -6.65
CA LEU A 49 5.17 -9.06 -7.06
C LEU A 49 6.41 -9.46 -7.87
N ARG A 50 6.83 -8.63 -8.83
CA ARG A 50 8.05 -8.86 -9.63
C ARG A 50 9.30 -8.94 -8.74
N ARG A 51 9.37 -8.13 -7.68
CA ARG A 51 10.52 -8.14 -6.76
C ARG A 51 10.55 -9.40 -5.90
N ILE A 52 9.38 -9.84 -5.44
CA ILE A 52 9.22 -11.07 -4.66
C ILE A 52 9.54 -12.30 -5.52
N ASP A 53 9.11 -12.30 -6.78
CA ASP A 53 9.45 -13.34 -7.75
C ASP A 53 10.98 -13.48 -7.96
N LYS A 54 11.68 -12.34 -8.09
CA LYS A 54 13.14 -12.30 -8.22
C LYS A 54 13.90 -12.67 -6.94
N THR A 55 13.25 -12.65 -5.78
CA THR A 55 13.91 -12.89 -4.49
C THR A 55 12.98 -13.73 -3.60
N PRO A 56 12.93 -15.06 -3.80
CA PRO A 56 11.95 -15.94 -3.17
C PRO A 56 12.05 -15.99 -1.65
N SER A 57 13.20 -15.67 -1.05
CA SER A 57 13.35 -15.49 0.40
C SER A 57 12.48 -14.36 0.97
N LEU A 58 12.05 -13.40 0.14
CA LEU A 58 11.11 -12.35 0.52
C LEU A 58 9.65 -12.83 0.57
N LYS A 59 9.33 -14.02 0.05
CA LYS A 59 7.97 -14.59 0.16
C LYS A 59 7.58 -14.84 1.62
N GLY A 60 8.57 -15.17 2.47
CA GLY A 60 8.34 -15.35 3.90
C GLY A 60 7.84 -14.08 4.58
N CYS A 61 8.32 -12.91 4.15
CA CYS A 61 7.85 -11.62 4.67
C CYS A 61 6.35 -11.39 4.38
N LEU A 62 5.79 -11.99 3.32
CA LEU A 62 4.36 -11.83 3.03
C LEU A 62 3.46 -12.54 4.04
N ALA A 63 3.97 -13.56 4.72
CA ALA A 63 3.26 -14.27 5.78
C ALA A 63 3.53 -13.66 7.17
N ASP A 64 4.41 -12.66 7.25
CA ASP A 64 4.84 -12.05 8.50
C ASP A 64 3.86 -10.93 8.89
N LYS A 65 3.14 -11.15 9.99
CA LYS A 65 2.11 -10.21 10.46
C LYS A 65 2.71 -8.93 11.03
N GLU A 66 3.84 -9.01 11.73
CA GLU A 66 4.53 -7.84 12.29
C GLU A 66 5.04 -6.94 11.16
N TRP A 67 5.55 -7.55 10.09
CA TRP A 67 5.97 -6.84 8.89
C TRP A 67 4.82 -6.11 8.18
N LEU A 68 3.63 -6.74 8.09
CA LEU A 68 2.44 -6.08 7.57
C LEU A 68 1.98 -4.93 8.46
N ASP A 69 2.05 -5.09 9.78
CA ASP A 69 1.63 -4.08 10.76
C ASP A 69 2.52 -2.83 10.73
N ASP A 70 3.84 -3.02 10.60
CA ASP A 70 4.81 -1.93 10.40
C ASP A 70 4.54 -1.15 9.10
N ALA A 71 4.35 -1.88 7.98
CA ALA A 71 4.02 -1.26 6.70
C ALA A 71 2.65 -0.57 6.71
N TRP A 72 1.69 -1.08 7.48
CA TRP A 72 0.38 -0.47 7.69
C TRP A 72 0.49 0.84 8.46
N SER A 73 1.25 0.85 9.56
CA SER A 73 1.47 2.03 10.38
C SER A 73 2.11 3.16 9.58
N ASP A 74 3.13 2.86 8.76
CA ASP A 74 3.77 3.83 7.86
C ASP A 74 2.78 4.36 6.81
N ALA A 75 1.94 3.48 6.25
CA ALA A 75 0.92 3.85 5.28
C ALA A 75 -0.16 4.77 5.87
N VAL A 76 -0.63 4.48 7.09
CA VAL A 76 -1.60 5.31 7.81
C VAL A 76 -1.00 6.66 8.12
N ALA A 77 0.20 6.71 8.70
CA ALA A 77 0.88 7.97 9.04
C ALA A 77 1.07 8.85 7.80
N SER A 78 1.56 8.27 6.69
CA SER A 78 1.73 9.00 5.43
C SER A 78 0.41 9.45 4.83
N THR A 79 -0.65 8.64 4.93
CA THR A 79 -1.97 9.02 4.39
C THR A 79 -2.62 10.10 5.25
N ALA A 80 -2.51 10.03 6.57
CA ALA A 80 -3.00 11.04 7.49
C ALA A 80 -2.31 12.39 7.24
N ASP A 81 -0.98 12.40 7.11
CA ASP A 81 -0.22 13.61 6.77
C ASP A 81 -0.66 14.23 5.44
N GLU A 82 -0.82 13.42 4.38
CA GLU A 82 -1.18 13.95 3.06
C GLU A 82 -2.65 14.40 2.96
N THR A 83 -3.55 13.73 3.68
CA THR A 83 -5.00 13.94 3.52
C THR A 83 -5.63 14.78 4.63
N GLY A 84 -4.95 14.92 5.78
CA GLY A 84 -5.48 15.52 7.00
C GLY A 84 -6.60 14.70 7.65
N LEU A 85 -6.76 13.42 7.28
CA LEU A 85 -7.77 12.52 7.85
C LEU A 85 -7.19 11.71 9.02
N ASP A 86 -8.02 11.41 10.00
CA ASP A 86 -7.67 10.61 11.20
C ASP A 86 -8.65 9.44 11.42
N VAL A 87 -9.29 8.97 10.35
CA VAL A 87 -10.35 7.94 10.40
C VAL A 87 -9.84 6.54 10.05
N PHE A 88 -8.53 6.35 10.02
CA PHE A 88 -7.90 5.10 9.60
C PHE A 88 -7.86 4.10 10.75
N PRO A 89 -8.08 2.80 10.48
CA PRO A 89 -8.03 1.79 11.54
C PRO A 89 -6.59 1.56 12.01
N GLU A 90 -6.44 1.29 13.32
CA GLU A 90 -5.15 1.08 13.99
C GLU A 90 -4.41 -0.18 13.50
N SER A 91 -5.13 -1.16 12.95
CA SER A 91 -4.56 -2.38 12.38
C SER A 91 -5.04 -2.62 10.96
N CYS A 92 -4.23 -3.34 10.18
CA CYS A 92 -4.57 -3.67 8.81
C CYS A 92 -5.86 -4.50 8.73
N ILE A 93 -6.83 -3.97 7.97
CA ILE A 93 -8.15 -4.59 7.76
C ILE A 93 -8.21 -5.44 6.48
N TRP A 94 -7.10 -5.58 5.75
CA TRP A 94 -7.01 -6.33 4.50
C TRP A 94 -5.99 -7.43 4.61
N ASP A 95 -6.36 -8.63 4.15
CA ASP A 95 -5.41 -9.71 3.98
C ASP A 95 -4.38 -9.39 2.90
N MET A 96 -3.18 -9.94 3.04
CA MET A 96 -2.12 -9.72 2.06
C MET A 96 -2.49 -10.18 0.66
N GLU A 97 -3.28 -11.26 0.55
CA GLU A 97 -3.81 -11.74 -0.72
C GLU A 97 -4.70 -10.69 -1.41
N LEU A 98 -5.54 -9.99 -0.65
CA LEU A 98 -6.37 -8.89 -1.16
C LEU A 98 -5.51 -7.69 -1.55
N ILE A 99 -4.55 -7.31 -0.70
CA ILE A 99 -3.63 -6.19 -0.97
C ILE A 99 -2.90 -6.40 -2.30
N LEU A 100 -2.45 -7.63 -2.58
CA LEU A 100 -1.71 -8.00 -3.79
C LEU A 100 -2.59 -8.28 -5.01
N SER A 101 -3.89 -8.59 -4.80
CA SER A 101 -4.83 -8.90 -5.87
C SER A 101 -5.03 -7.74 -6.84
N GLN A 102 -4.89 -7.97 -8.15
CA GLN A 102 -5.03 -6.89 -9.16
C GLN A 102 -6.44 -6.31 -9.24
N ASP A 103 -7.44 -7.10 -8.86
CA ASP A 103 -8.86 -6.77 -8.98
C ASP A 103 -9.44 -6.18 -7.68
N PHE A 104 -8.67 -6.17 -6.59
CA PHE A 104 -9.12 -5.63 -5.32
C PHE A 104 -9.03 -4.10 -5.28
N TYR A 105 -10.16 -3.47 -5.00
CA TYR A 105 -10.28 -2.04 -4.71
C TYR A 105 -11.27 -1.87 -3.56
N PRO A 106 -10.87 -1.33 -2.40
CA PRO A 106 -11.76 -1.21 -1.27
C PRO A 106 -12.90 -0.23 -1.56
N GLU A 107 -14.10 -0.55 -1.09
CA GLU A 107 -15.30 0.29 -1.24
C GLU A 107 -15.39 1.36 -0.14
#